data_AF-A0A8T1H5I9-F1
#
_entry.id   AF-A0A8T1H5I9-F1
#
_cell.length_a   1.000
_cell.length_b   1.000
_cell.length_c   1.000
_cell.angle_alpha   90.00
_cell.angle_beta   90.00
_cell.angle_gamma   90.00
#
_symmetry.space_group_name_H-M   'P 1'
#
loop_
_entity.id
_entity.type
_entity.pdbx_description
1 polymer ?
#
loop_
_entity_poly.entity_id
_entity_poly.type
_entity_poly.pdbx_seq_one_letter_code
_entity_poly.pdbx_strand_id
1 'polypeptide(L)'
;MVTSFSNRWKLLFNDTGCVREWSAILQVFLDNDTGCEGGESKSQTKRKVVEKKYLSEAVGGHGVHWTAGVMMSVLRAEDPEIVQWLHGNMPAGVDEQDIDRVIRFSLRGGDDKIAKTLMPKGRCVLDYASCRSVEMVEVLLDCAYIQRDRSLAHPAIQNLARLGRLDLMQRIVLLRSPTFEDSELHLNVWWNAITTACEDGYLELLQWLLDHPLGQDLRATWKQDFKHYRLVCSAGQNDQVEIMQYL
;
A
#
# COMPACT_ATOMS: atom_id res chain seq x y z
N MET A 1 8.46 29.86 -8.34
CA MET A 1 8.66 29.56 -6.91
C MET A 1 7.63 28.50 -6.56
N VAL A 2 8.02 27.22 -6.55
CA VAL A 2 7.10 26.10 -6.34
C VAL A 2 6.87 25.98 -4.83
N THR A 3 5.85 26.67 -4.32
CA THR A 3 5.43 26.51 -2.94
C THR A 3 4.57 25.26 -2.85
N SER A 4 5.07 24.22 -2.18
CA SER A 4 4.26 23.07 -1.79
C SER A 4 3.10 23.55 -0.91
N PHE A 5 1.89 23.56 -1.48
CA PHE A 5 0.65 24.06 -0.88
C PHE A 5 0.08 23.14 0.21
N SER A 6 0.70 21.99 0.47
CA SER A 6 0.22 20.95 1.41
C SER A 6 -0.06 21.46 2.83
N ASN A 7 0.76 22.39 3.34
CA ASN A 7 0.62 22.87 4.73
C ASN A 7 -0.42 23.99 4.93
N ARG A 8 -0.87 24.69 3.87
CA ARG A 8 -1.87 25.78 4.00
C ARG A 8 -3.30 25.30 3.99
N TRP A 9 -3.56 24.11 3.44
CA TRP A 9 -4.88 23.49 3.46
C TRP A 9 -5.38 23.26 4.89
N LYS A 10 -4.51 22.86 5.82
CA LYS A 10 -4.86 22.73 7.24
C LYS A 10 -5.35 24.03 7.90
N LEU A 11 -4.88 25.19 7.43
CA LEU A 11 -5.27 26.50 7.99
C LEU A 11 -6.55 27.04 7.35
N LEU A 12 -6.84 26.68 6.10
CA LEU A 12 -8.10 27.00 5.46
C LEU A 12 -9.22 26.10 6.03
N PHE A 13 -9.02 24.78 6.08
CA PHE A 13 -10.07 23.82 6.42
C PHE A 13 -10.50 23.77 7.90
N ASN A 14 -9.75 24.37 8.83
CA ASN A 14 -10.08 24.32 10.26
C ASN A 14 -11.01 25.44 10.75
N ASP A 15 -11.25 26.50 9.97
CA ASP A 15 -11.86 27.74 10.49
C ASP A 15 -13.26 28.08 9.95
N THR A 16 -13.82 27.34 8.98
CA THR A 16 -15.20 27.62 8.52
C THR A 16 -16.07 26.36 8.54
N GLY A 17 -16.95 26.30 9.53
CA GLY A 17 -18.01 25.30 9.66
C GLY A 17 -19.13 25.41 8.62
N CYS A 18 -18.82 25.83 7.39
CA CYS A 18 -19.80 26.06 6.33
C CYS A 18 -19.41 25.33 5.04
N VAL A 19 -19.92 24.11 4.90
CA VAL A 19 -19.64 23.17 3.80
C VAL A 19 -19.96 23.74 2.40
N ARG A 20 -20.86 24.72 2.30
CA ARG A 20 -21.27 25.35 1.03
C ARG A 20 -20.25 26.31 0.43
N GLU A 21 -19.31 26.84 1.21
CA GLU A 21 -18.33 27.80 0.71
C GLU A 21 -17.11 27.11 0.09
N TRP A 22 -16.79 25.89 0.53
CA TRP A 22 -15.62 25.14 0.08
C TRP A 22 -15.67 24.72 -1.38
N SER A 23 -16.82 24.22 -1.86
CA SER A 23 -16.98 23.85 -3.27
C SER A 23 -16.80 25.05 -4.20
N ALA A 24 -17.24 26.24 -3.78
CA ALA A 24 -17.06 27.47 -4.56
C ALA A 24 -15.59 27.90 -4.60
N ILE A 25 -14.88 27.83 -3.46
CA ILE A 25 -13.44 28.13 -3.39
C ILE A 25 -12.64 27.14 -4.25
N LEU A 26 -12.95 25.84 -4.18
CA LEU A 26 -12.28 24.81 -4.97
C LEU A 26 -12.56 24.97 -6.47
N GLN A 27 -13.80 25.32 -6.85
CA GLN A 27 -14.15 25.63 -8.23
C GLN A 27 -13.36 26.82 -8.75
N VAL A 28 -13.21 27.89 -7.95
CA VAL A 28 -12.38 29.05 -8.34
C VAL A 28 -10.92 28.64 -8.56
N PHE A 29 -10.36 27.78 -7.71
CA PHE A 29 -8.99 27.28 -7.94
C PHE A 29 -8.88 26.43 -9.20
N LEU A 30 -9.89 25.60 -9.48
CA LEU A 30 -9.92 24.76 -10.67
C LEU A 30 -10.03 25.61 -11.96
N ASP A 31 -10.91 26.61 -11.95
CA ASP A 31 -11.14 27.50 -13.09
C ASP A 31 -9.91 28.38 -13.42
N ASN A 32 -9.04 28.63 -12.43
CA ASN A 32 -7.84 29.44 -12.56
C ASN A 32 -6.54 28.62 -12.65
N ASP A 33 -6.62 27.30 -12.73
CA ASP A 33 -5.44 26.44 -12.83
C ASP A 33 -4.86 26.43 -14.25
N THR A 34 -3.71 27.08 -14.42
CA THR A 34 -2.98 27.13 -15.70
C THR A 34 -2.11 25.90 -15.96
N GLY A 35 -2.13 24.89 -15.06
CA GLY A 35 -1.27 23.70 -15.11
C GLY A 35 -1.63 22.63 -16.16
N CYS A 36 -2.78 22.76 -16.85
CA CYS A 36 -3.28 21.73 -17.79
C CYS A 36 -2.93 21.95 -19.27
N GLU A 37 -2.34 23.08 -19.66
CA GLU A 37 -1.96 23.31 -21.07
C GLU A 37 -0.51 22.90 -21.33
N GLY A 38 -0.30 21.65 -21.78
CA GLY A 38 1.05 21.20 -22.14
C GLY A 38 1.14 19.82 -22.78
N GLY A 39 0.12 19.40 -23.54
CA GLY A 39 0.04 18.06 -24.12
C GLY A 39 -0.22 18.00 -25.62
N GLU A 40 0.04 19.04 -26.41
CA GLU A 40 -0.02 18.93 -27.88
C GLU A 40 1.38 18.80 -28.48
N SER A 41 1.80 17.55 -28.74
CA SER A 41 2.97 17.26 -29.58
C SER A 41 2.63 17.55 -31.05
N LYS A 42 2.91 18.77 -31.54
CA LYS A 42 2.95 19.07 -32.98
C LYS A 42 4.33 18.80 -33.54
N SER A 43 4.46 17.65 -34.19
CA SER A 43 5.54 17.34 -35.13
C SER A 43 5.63 18.41 -36.21
N GLN A 44 6.72 19.20 -36.25
CA GLN A 44 7.09 19.92 -37.46
C GLN A 44 8.60 19.89 -37.75
N THR A 45 8.85 19.39 -38.94
CA THR A 45 10.08 19.30 -39.74
C THR A 45 10.77 20.66 -39.93
N LYS A 46 12.12 20.61 -39.96
CA LYS A 46 13.09 21.68 -40.23
C LYS A 46 12.67 22.76 -41.25
N ARG A 47 12.91 24.04 -40.93
CA ARG A 47 13.53 25.06 -41.82
C ARG A 47 13.96 26.32 -41.03
N LYS A 48 15.14 26.86 -41.38
CA LYS A 48 15.73 28.10 -40.84
C LYS A 48 14.98 29.35 -41.34
N VAL A 49 15.10 30.44 -40.57
CA VAL A 49 15.32 31.87 -40.96
C VAL A 49 14.38 32.87 -40.27
N VAL A 50 15.01 33.72 -39.44
CA VAL A 50 14.75 35.13 -39.07
C VAL A 50 13.57 35.51 -38.15
N GLU A 51 14.00 36.15 -37.05
CA GLU A 51 13.36 37.12 -36.14
C GLU A 51 11.83 37.29 -36.14
N LYS A 52 11.26 37.04 -34.95
CA LYS A 52 10.56 38.09 -34.20
C LYS A 52 10.62 37.77 -32.71
N LYS A 53 11.27 38.65 -31.96
CA LYS A 53 11.29 38.65 -30.50
C LYS A 53 9.91 39.07 -30.00
N TYR A 54 8.97 38.13 -29.97
CA TYR A 54 7.80 38.25 -29.12
C TYR A 54 8.27 37.92 -27.71
N LEU A 55 8.45 38.96 -26.89
CA LEU A 55 8.33 38.82 -25.45
C LEU A 55 6.89 38.35 -25.19
N SER A 56 6.68 37.04 -25.14
CA SER A 56 5.57 36.51 -24.37
C SER A 56 5.94 36.82 -22.92
N GLU A 57 5.28 37.82 -22.34
CA GLU A 57 5.18 37.92 -20.90
C GLU A 57 4.65 36.57 -20.43
N ALA A 58 5.55 35.76 -19.86
CA ALA A 58 5.15 34.56 -19.15
C ALA A 58 4.34 35.05 -17.96
N VAL A 59 3.02 35.17 -18.15
CA VAL A 59 2.08 35.33 -17.05
C VAL A 59 2.37 34.14 -16.14
N GLY A 60 3.00 34.42 -15.00
CA GLY A 60 3.34 33.43 -14.01
C GLY A 60 2.05 32.86 -13.45
N GLY A 61 1.50 31.88 -14.16
CA GLY A 61 0.33 31.16 -13.75
C GLY A 61 0.64 30.38 -12.49
N HIS A 62 -0.24 30.48 -11.50
CA HIS A 62 -0.15 29.66 -10.30
C HIS A 62 -0.71 28.29 -10.66
N GLY A 63 0.17 27.35 -10.99
CA GLY A 63 -0.23 25.95 -11.17
C GLY A 63 -0.65 25.34 -9.84
N VAL A 64 -1.88 24.85 -9.75
CA VAL A 64 -2.34 24.09 -8.59
C VAL A 64 -2.02 22.63 -8.85
N HIS A 65 -1.16 22.05 -8.01
CA HIS A 65 -0.86 20.61 -8.10
C HIS A 65 -1.97 19.78 -7.46
N TRP A 66 -2.99 19.49 -8.26
CA TRP A 66 -4.05 18.53 -7.97
C TRP A 66 -3.49 17.11 -7.93
N THR A 67 -2.98 16.69 -6.77
CA THR A 67 -2.41 15.35 -6.55
C THR A 67 -3.23 14.56 -5.54
N ALA A 68 -3.06 13.24 -5.51
CA ALA A 68 -3.64 12.41 -4.45
C ALA A 68 -3.20 12.82 -3.04
N GLY A 69 -2.08 13.55 -2.90
CA GLY A 69 -1.66 14.15 -1.64
C GLY A 69 -2.71 15.12 -1.06
N VAL A 70 -3.48 15.80 -1.92
CA VAL A 70 -4.59 16.66 -1.50
C VAL A 70 -5.74 15.82 -0.97
N MET A 71 -6.17 14.79 -1.70
CA MET A 71 -7.21 13.85 -1.23
C MET A 71 -6.83 13.19 0.10
N MET A 72 -5.57 12.76 0.25
CA MET A 72 -5.06 12.17 1.50
C MET A 72 -5.04 13.15 2.68
N SER A 73 -4.86 14.45 2.40
CA SER A 73 -4.88 15.48 3.45
C SER A 73 -6.30 15.80 3.90
N VAL A 74 -7.26 15.78 2.98
CA VAL A 74 -8.69 15.97 3.26
C VAL A 74 -9.27 14.76 4.00
N LEU A 75 -8.89 13.53 3.62
CA LEU A 75 -9.28 12.32 4.35
C LEU A 75 -8.90 12.38 5.84
N ARG A 76 -7.72 12.92 6.16
CA ARG A 76 -7.27 13.10 7.55
C ARG A 76 -8.04 14.19 8.31
N ALA A 77 -8.74 15.05 7.59
CA ALA A 77 -9.65 16.04 8.15
C ALA A 77 -11.10 15.55 8.20
N GLU A 78 -11.36 14.30 7.77
CA GLU A 78 -12.68 13.64 7.78
C GLU A 78 -13.80 14.41 7.05
N ASP A 79 -13.47 15.10 5.95
CA ASP A 79 -14.48 15.80 5.13
C ASP A 79 -14.86 14.99 3.87
N PRO A 80 -15.94 14.17 3.92
CA PRO A 80 -16.33 13.29 2.82
C PRO A 80 -16.87 14.06 1.60
N GLU A 81 -17.41 15.26 1.77
CA GLU A 81 -18.00 16.04 0.67
C GLU A 81 -16.90 16.60 -0.23
N ILE A 82 -15.82 17.09 0.36
CA ILE A 82 -14.65 17.57 -0.39
C ILE A 82 -13.98 16.43 -1.15
N VAL A 83 -13.85 15.23 -0.55
CA VAL A 83 -13.27 14.07 -1.24
C VAL A 83 -14.09 13.68 -2.47
N GLN A 84 -15.43 13.68 -2.34
CA GLN A 84 -16.31 13.37 -3.47
C GLN A 84 -16.22 14.43 -4.57
N TRP A 85 -16.18 15.72 -4.21
CA TRP A 85 -16.01 16.80 -5.17
C TRP A 85 -14.67 16.69 -5.91
N LEU A 86 -13.57 16.45 -5.19
CA LEU A 86 -12.25 16.27 -5.79
C LEU A 86 -12.28 15.07 -6.76
N HIS A 87 -12.80 13.92 -6.36
CA HIS A 87 -12.87 12.76 -7.24
C HIS A 87 -13.62 13.04 -8.56
N GLY A 88 -14.69 13.85 -8.52
CA GLY A 88 -15.46 14.21 -9.72
C GLY A 88 -14.85 15.30 -10.59
N ASN A 89 -13.98 16.15 -10.04
CA ASN A 89 -13.52 17.39 -10.69
C ASN A 89 -12.00 17.48 -10.90
N MET A 90 -11.22 16.49 -10.45
CA MET A 90 -9.76 16.57 -10.56
C MET A 90 -9.31 16.40 -12.03
N PRO A 91 -8.55 17.37 -12.59
CA PRO A 91 -8.00 17.26 -13.93
C PRO A 91 -6.96 16.13 -13.99
N ALA A 92 -6.65 15.65 -15.20
CA ALA A 92 -6.00 14.37 -15.55
C ALA A 92 -4.58 14.10 -15.00
N GLY A 93 -4.39 14.17 -13.68
CA GLY A 93 -3.13 13.93 -12.96
C GLY A 93 -3.23 12.94 -11.79
N VAL A 94 -4.44 12.46 -11.45
CA VAL A 94 -4.62 11.38 -10.47
C VAL A 94 -4.71 10.07 -11.23
N ASP A 95 -3.72 9.19 -11.06
CA ASP A 95 -3.75 7.86 -11.65
C ASP A 95 -4.59 6.87 -10.82
N GLU A 96 -4.84 5.69 -11.39
CA GLU A 96 -5.61 4.64 -10.71
C GLU A 96 -4.94 4.17 -9.40
N GLN A 97 -3.60 4.24 -9.30
CA GLN A 97 -2.86 3.81 -8.11
C GLN A 97 -3.06 4.76 -6.93
N ASP A 98 -3.19 6.03 -7.23
CA ASP A 98 -3.48 7.09 -6.29
C ASP A 98 -4.89 6.95 -5.70
N ILE A 99 -5.90 6.69 -6.54
CA ILE A 99 -7.27 6.36 -6.08
C ILE A 99 -7.24 5.10 -5.21
N ASP A 100 -6.53 4.06 -5.65
CA ASP A 100 -6.36 2.83 -4.89
C ASP A 100 -5.72 3.07 -3.51
N ARG A 101 -4.78 4.02 -3.40
CA ARG A 101 -4.16 4.39 -2.11
C ARG A 101 -5.17 5.07 -1.18
N VAL A 102 -5.98 5.98 -1.72
CA VAL A 102 -7.03 6.71 -0.98
C VAL A 102 -8.11 5.74 -0.46
N ILE A 103 -8.53 4.77 -1.28
CA ILE A 103 -9.48 3.72 -0.86
C ILE A 103 -8.90 2.86 0.27
N ARG A 104 -7.66 2.36 0.12
CA ARG A 104 -7.00 1.56 1.18
C ARG A 104 -6.86 2.34 2.49
N PHE A 105 -6.59 3.63 2.42
CA PHE A 105 -6.49 4.47 3.61
C PHE A 105 -7.85 4.61 4.30
N SER A 106 -8.90 4.91 3.54
CA SER A 106 -10.27 5.06 4.04
C SER A 106 -10.75 3.77 4.73
N LEU A 107 -10.57 2.61 4.09
CA LEU A 107 -10.94 1.31 4.67
C LEU A 107 -10.16 0.99 5.96
N ARG A 108 -8.90 1.42 6.07
CA ARG A 108 -8.10 1.24 7.30
C ARG A 108 -8.56 2.17 8.44
N GLY A 109 -9.09 3.34 8.10
CA GLY A 109 -9.68 4.27 9.06
C GLY A 109 -11.09 3.87 9.52
N GLY A 110 -11.76 2.96 8.82
CA GLY A 110 -13.16 2.61 9.05
C GLY A 110 -14.15 3.48 8.26
N ASP A 111 -13.66 4.34 7.36
CA ASP A 111 -14.46 5.25 6.54
C ASP A 111 -15.06 4.57 5.31
N ASP A 112 -15.91 3.57 5.55
CA ASP A 112 -16.54 2.75 4.50
C ASP A 112 -17.32 3.57 3.48
N LYS A 113 -17.90 4.71 3.91
CA LYS A 113 -18.69 5.58 3.03
C LYS A 113 -17.82 6.20 1.94
N ILE A 114 -16.66 6.75 2.31
CA ILE A 114 -15.74 7.37 1.35
C ILE A 114 -15.13 6.30 0.43
N ALA A 115 -14.70 5.17 1.01
CA ALA A 115 -14.18 4.05 0.23
C ALA A 115 -15.17 3.56 -0.83
N LYS A 116 -16.46 3.45 -0.48
CA LYS A 116 -17.52 3.05 -1.42
C LYS A 116 -17.77 4.09 -2.51
N THR A 117 -17.71 5.37 -2.20
CA THR A 117 -17.89 6.45 -3.19
C THR A 117 -16.78 6.46 -4.24
N LEU A 118 -15.54 6.17 -3.82
CA LEU A 118 -14.37 6.17 -4.69
C LEU A 118 -14.15 4.84 -5.43
N MET A 119 -14.94 3.81 -5.13
CA MET A 119 -14.74 2.46 -5.65
C MET A 119 -14.83 2.43 -7.19
N PRO A 120 -13.79 1.97 -7.90
CA PRO A 120 -13.85 1.83 -9.35
C PRO A 120 -14.90 0.80 -9.77
N LYS A 121 -15.47 0.98 -10.96
CA LYS A 121 -16.46 0.04 -11.51
C LYS A 121 -15.87 -1.36 -11.63
N GLY A 122 -16.59 -2.37 -11.13
CA GLY A 122 -16.15 -3.76 -11.16
C GLY A 122 -15.14 -4.14 -10.07
N ARG A 123 -14.72 -3.18 -9.23
CA ARG A 123 -13.92 -3.44 -8.03
C ARG A 123 -14.80 -3.52 -6.80
N CYS A 124 -14.33 -4.22 -5.78
CA CYS A 124 -15.00 -4.38 -4.50
C CYS A 124 -14.02 -4.18 -3.33
N VAL A 125 -14.55 -4.08 -2.11
CA VAL A 125 -13.76 -3.87 -0.89
C VAL A 125 -12.63 -4.90 -0.73
N LEU A 126 -12.86 -6.16 -1.13
CA LEU A 126 -11.86 -7.22 -1.02
C LEU A 126 -10.66 -7.02 -1.95
N ASP A 127 -10.80 -6.26 -3.05
CA ASP A 127 -9.67 -5.88 -3.92
C ASP A 127 -8.69 -4.92 -3.23
N TYR A 128 -9.08 -4.37 -2.08
CA TYR A 128 -8.32 -3.42 -1.27
C TYR A 128 -7.99 -3.97 0.12
N ALA A 129 -8.43 -5.20 0.42
CA ALA A 129 -8.21 -5.84 1.68
C ALA A 129 -6.71 -6.03 1.96
N SER A 130 -6.35 -6.06 3.23
CA SER A 130 -5.00 -6.39 3.67
C SER A 130 -5.05 -7.52 4.67
N CYS A 131 -4.04 -8.39 4.65
CA CYS A 131 -3.97 -9.57 5.50
C CYS A 131 -3.61 -9.27 6.97
N ARG A 132 -3.99 -8.11 7.50
CA ARG A 132 -3.57 -7.60 8.82
C ARG A 132 -4.28 -8.27 10.00
N SER A 133 -5.52 -8.71 9.80
CA SER A 133 -6.28 -9.45 10.80
C SER A 133 -6.50 -10.88 10.32
N VAL A 134 -6.69 -11.79 11.27
CA VAL A 134 -6.89 -13.21 10.95
C VAL A 134 -8.24 -13.42 10.28
N GLU A 135 -9.27 -12.71 10.75
CA GLU A 135 -10.62 -12.76 10.20
C GLU A 135 -10.62 -12.34 8.73
N MET A 136 -9.84 -11.31 8.36
CA MET A 136 -9.71 -10.90 6.97
C MET A 136 -8.99 -11.96 6.14
N VAL A 137 -7.96 -12.62 6.69
CA VAL A 137 -7.28 -13.71 6.00
C VAL A 137 -8.22 -14.91 5.77
N GLU A 138 -9.06 -15.24 6.75
CA GLU A 138 -10.09 -16.27 6.63
C GLU A 138 -11.10 -15.93 5.52
N VAL A 139 -11.63 -14.70 5.51
CA VAL A 139 -12.53 -14.22 4.43
C VAL A 139 -11.85 -14.29 3.06
N LEU A 140 -10.58 -13.87 2.96
CA LEU A 140 -9.84 -13.91 1.70
C LEU A 140 -9.54 -15.35 1.24
N LEU A 141 -9.37 -16.29 2.17
CA LEU A 141 -9.22 -17.71 1.86
C LEU A 141 -10.53 -18.33 1.39
N ASP A 142 -11.63 -18.05 2.09
CA ASP A 142 -12.95 -18.63 1.80
C ASP A 142 -13.51 -18.12 0.47
N CYS A 143 -13.22 -16.86 0.12
CA CYS A 143 -13.57 -16.29 -1.18
C CYS A 143 -12.55 -16.62 -2.29
N ALA A 144 -11.54 -17.46 -2.03
CA ALA A 144 -10.44 -17.79 -2.96
C ALA A 144 -9.64 -16.56 -3.48
N TYR A 145 -9.68 -15.44 -2.76
CA TYR A 145 -8.97 -14.21 -3.15
C TYR A 145 -7.46 -14.38 -3.11
N ILE A 146 -6.92 -15.12 -2.14
CA ILE A 146 -5.47 -15.39 -2.06
C ILE A 146 -4.99 -16.24 -3.25
N GLN A 147 -5.86 -17.09 -3.82
CA GLN A 147 -5.53 -17.86 -5.02
C GLN A 147 -5.49 -16.95 -6.26
N ARG A 148 -6.47 -16.03 -6.35
CA ARG A 148 -6.60 -15.08 -7.45
C ARG A 148 -5.50 -14.02 -7.43
N ASP A 149 -5.25 -13.40 -6.28
CA ASP A 149 -4.20 -12.42 -6.06
C ASP A 149 -3.07 -13.00 -5.22
N ARG A 150 -2.04 -13.46 -5.94
CA ARG A 150 -0.86 -14.11 -5.37
C ARG A 150 -0.07 -13.19 -4.43
N SER A 151 -0.19 -11.87 -4.59
CA SER A 151 0.56 -10.89 -3.80
C SER A 151 0.12 -10.85 -2.33
N LEU A 152 -1.07 -11.39 -2.04
CA LEU A 152 -1.64 -11.45 -0.69
C LEU A 152 -1.08 -12.60 0.16
N ALA A 153 -0.45 -13.61 -0.46
CA ALA A 153 0.04 -14.79 0.24
C ALA A 153 1.18 -14.45 1.21
N HIS A 154 2.17 -13.67 0.77
CA HIS A 154 3.31 -13.27 1.61
C HIS A 154 2.91 -12.47 2.87
N PRO A 155 2.14 -11.37 2.77
CA PRO A 155 1.73 -10.64 3.96
C PRO A 155 0.79 -11.46 4.86
N ALA A 156 0.01 -12.39 4.30
CA ALA A 156 -0.79 -13.32 5.10
C ALA A 156 0.10 -14.28 5.90
N ILE A 157 1.05 -14.97 5.26
CA ILE A 157 2.00 -15.87 5.93
C ILE A 157 2.75 -15.15 7.06
N GLN A 158 3.24 -13.93 6.81
CA GLN A 158 3.95 -13.15 7.81
C GLN A 158 3.07 -12.81 9.02
N ASN A 159 1.84 -12.33 8.79
CA ASN A 159 0.94 -11.98 9.88
C ASN A 159 0.46 -13.21 10.67
N LEU A 160 0.19 -14.33 9.99
CA LEU A 160 -0.22 -15.57 10.64
C LEU A 160 0.91 -16.19 11.47
N ALA A 161 2.16 -16.09 11.02
CA ALA A 161 3.31 -16.56 11.80
C ALA A 161 3.44 -15.82 13.13
N ARG A 162 3.28 -14.50 13.12
CA ARG A 162 3.25 -13.65 14.33
C ARG A 162 2.10 -13.96 15.27
N LEU A 163 1.04 -14.57 14.76
CA LEU A 163 -0.13 -14.93 15.56
C LEU A 163 -0.19 -16.44 15.85
N GLY A 164 0.86 -17.19 15.49
CA GLY A 164 0.92 -18.64 15.69
C GLY A 164 -0.16 -19.44 14.94
N ARG A 165 -0.78 -18.87 13.89
CA ARG A 165 -1.89 -19.51 13.16
C ARG A 165 -1.40 -20.48 12.10
N LEU A 166 -0.83 -21.60 12.57
CA LEU A 166 -0.29 -22.69 11.75
C LEU A 166 -1.33 -23.27 10.77
N ASP A 167 -2.57 -23.45 11.22
CA ASP A 167 -3.68 -23.98 10.43
C ASP A 167 -3.93 -23.18 9.13
N LEU A 168 -3.96 -21.85 9.24
CA LEU A 168 -4.18 -20.96 8.10
C LEU A 168 -2.93 -20.87 7.21
N MET A 169 -1.73 -20.91 7.80
CA MET A 169 -0.49 -20.94 7.01
C MET A 169 -0.41 -22.21 6.17
N GLN A 170 -0.73 -23.37 6.75
CA GLN A 170 -0.82 -24.63 6.03
C GLN A 170 -1.82 -24.55 4.89
N ARG A 171 -3.02 -24.00 5.13
CA ARG A 171 -4.03 -23.82 4.09
C ARG A 171 -3.53 -22.93 2.95
N ILE A 172 -2.84 -21.82 3.25
CA ILE A 172 -2.24 -20.96 2.22
C ILE A 172 -1.17 -21.71 1.43
N VAL A 173 -0.25 -22.41 2.10
CA VAL A 173 0.83 -23.14 1.43
C VAL A 173 0.30 -24.23 0.52
N LEU A 174 -0.69 -25.02 0.98
CA LEU A 174 -1.35 -26.05 0.17
C LEU A 174 -2.00 -25.49 -1.10
N LEU A 175 -2.60 -24.30 -1.02
CA LEU A 175 -3.19 -23.62 -2.18
C LEU A 175 -2.15 -23.11 -3.19
N ARG A 176 -0.89 -23.03 -2.79
CA ARG A 176 0.20 -22.41 -3.55
C ARG A 176 1.22 -23.43 -4.07
N SER A 177 1.30 -24.61 -3.46
CA SER A 177 2.10 -25.74 -3.94
C SER A 177 1.66 -26.17 -5.35
N PRO A 178 2.59 -26.40 -6.31
CA PRO A 178 4.05 -26.44 -6.16
C PRO A 178 4.76 -25.10 -6.44
N THR A 179 4.03 -24.05 -6.81
CA THR A 179 4.59 -22.78 -7.33
C THR A 179 4.98 -21.79 -6.24
N PHE A 180 5.84 -22.21 -5.31
CA PHE A 180 6.73 -21.26 -4.66
C PHE A 180 7.93 -21.14 -5.60
N GLU A 181 7.84 -20.23 -6.57
CA GLU A 181 8.99 -19.88 -7.42
C GLU A 181 10.15 -19.48 -6.50
N ASP A 182 11.37 -19.88 -6.83
CA ASP A 182 12.62 -19.57 -6.13
C ASP A 182 12.93 -18.06 -6.16
N SER A 183 12.04 -17.26 -5.58
CA SER A 183 12.25 -15.83 -5.37
C SER A 183 12.86 -15.64 -3.99
N GLU A 184 13.92 -14.84 -3.89
CA GLU A 184 14.51 -14.40 -2.62
C GLU A 184 13.46 -13.85 -1.65
N LEU A 185 12.36 -13.26 -2.16
CA LEU A 185 11.24 -12.79 -1.37
C LEU A 185 10.57 -13.91 -0.57
N HIS A 186 10.43 -15.11 -1.13
CA HIS A 186 9.86 -16.26 -0.45
C HIS A 186 10.75 -16.74 0.69
N LEU A 187 12.06 -16.85 0.45
CA LEU A 187 13.03 -17.22 1.49
C LEU A 187 13.04 -16.21 2.63
N ASN A 188 12.94 -14.90 2.34
CA ASN A 188 12.89 -13.87 3.37
C ASN A 188 11.61 -13.95 4.21
N VAL A 189 10.45 -14.18 3.58
CA VAL A 189 9.18 -14.34 4.31
C VAL A 189 9.20 -15.61 5.16
N TRP A 190 9.77 -16.70 4.65
CA TRP A 190 9.93 -17.95 5.39
C TRP A 190 10.88 -17.81 6.58
N TRP A 191 12.02 -17.14 6.36
CA TRP A 191 12.99 -16.82 7.42
C TRP A 191 12.38 -15.95 8.52
N ASN A 192 11.59 -14.94 8.16
CA ASN A 192 10.87 -14.12 9.12
C ASN A 192 9.88 -14.96 9.94
N ALA A 193 9.13 -15.86 9.29
CA ALA A 193 8.21 -16.75 9.98
C ALA A 193 8.94 -17.68 10.97
N ILE A 194 10.10 -18.24 10.59
CA ILE A 194 10.94 -19.07 11.49
C ILE A 194 11.42 -18.24 12.69
N THR A 195 11.93 -17.03 12.43
CA THR A 195 12.44 -16.15 13.48
C THR A 195 11.34 -15.79 14.48
N THR A 196 10.16 -15.43 13.98
CA THR A 196 8.99 -15.12 14.81
C THR A 196 8.51 -16.33 15.60
N ALA A 197 8.46 -17.53 15.00
CA ALA A 197 8.10 -18.74 15.73
C ALA A 197 9.10 -19.05 16.86
N CYS A 198 10.39 -18.78 16.67
CA CYS A 198 11.41 -18.92 17.72
C CYS A 198 11.27 -17.87 18.83
N GLU A 199 11.02 -16.61 18.46
CA GLU A 199 10.85 -15.48 19.38
C GLU A 199 9.61 -15.66 20.27
N ASP A 200 8.49 -16.05 19.66
CA ASP A 200 7.18 -16.12 20.32
C ASP A 200 6.86 -17.50 20.93
N GLY A 201 7.76 -18.48 20.82
CA GLY A 201 7.59 -19.79 21.46
C GLY A 201 6.70 -20.78 20.71
N TYR A 202 6.48 -20.61 19.40
CA TYR A 202 5.60 -21.47 18.60
C TYR A 202 6.32 -22.71 18.06
N LEU A 203 6.59 -23.69 18.93
CA LEU A 203 7.35 -24.90 18.57
C LEU A 203 6.74 -25.71 17.41
N GLU A 204 5.43 -25.96 17.41
CA GLU A 204 4.77 -26.74 16.33
C GLU A 204 4.86 -26.02 14.98
N LEU A 205 4.70 -24.69 14.99
CA LEU A 205 4.85 -23.86 13.80
C LEU A 205 6.30 -23.89 13.31
N LEU A 206 7.27 -23.78 14.22
CA LEU A 206 8.69 -23.85 13.90
C LEU A 206 9.05 -25.19 13.26
N GLN A 207 8.59 -26.31 13.83
CA GLN A 207 8.80 -27.65 13.29
C GLN A 207 8.26 -27.75 11.86
N TRP A 208 7.01 -27.36 11.66
CA TRP A 208 6.39 -27.37 10.35
C TRP A 208 7.11 -26.47 9.32
N LEU A 209 7.55 -25.27 9.73
CA LEU A 209 8.29 -24.35 8.87
C LEU A 209 9.65 -24.94 8.45
N LEU A 210 10.34 -25.63 9.35
CA LEU A 210 11.65 -26.22 9.06
C LEU A 210 11.56 -27.54 8.29
N ASP A 211 10.45 -28.25 8.38
CA ASP A 211 10.21 -29.48 7.62
C ASP A 211 9.80 -29.20 6.16
N HIS A 212 9.30 -27.99 5.88
CA HIS A 212 9.00 -27.55 4.51
C HIS A 212 10.26 -27.42 3.64
N PRO A 213 10.22 -27.67 2.30
CA PRO A 213 11.39 -27.55 1.43
C PRO A 213 12.18 -26.24 1.60
N LEU A 214 11.48 -25.09 1.65
CA LEU A 214 12.11 -23.78 1.89
C LEU A 214 12.83 -23.70 3.24
N GLY A 215 12.32 -24.39 4.28
CA GLY A 215 12.96 -24.49 5.58
C GLY A 215 14.20 -25.37 5.55
N GLN A 216 14.17 -26.47 4.79
CA GLN A 216 15.32 -27.35 4.57
C GLN A 216 16.44 -26.64 3.81
N ASP A 217 16.09 -25.86 2.79
CA ASP A 217 17.05 -25.04 2.03
C ASP A 217 17.71 -23.99 2.95
N LEU A 218 16.92 -23.31 3.78
CA LEU A 218 17.45 -22.40 4.79
C LEU A 218 18.37 -23.12 5.79
N ARG A 219 17.96 -24.29 6.30
CA ARG A 219 18.78 -25.13 7.19
C ARG A 219 20.11 -25.55 6.57
N ALA A 220 20.14 -25.84 5.28
CA ALA A 220 21.39 -26.16 4.58
C ALA A 220 22.38 -24.98 4.62
N THR A 221 21.90 -23.74 4.59
CA THR A 221 22.75 -22.53 4.68
C THR A 221 23.27 -22.26 6.10
N TRP A 222 22.65 -22.81 7.15
CA TRP A 222 22.97 -22.50 8.54
C TRP A 222 24.33 -22.99 9.03
N LYS A 223 24.88 -24.04 8.42
CA LYS A 223 26.13 -24.68 8.88
C LYS A 223 27.35 -23.75 8.90
N GLN A 224 27.26 -22.57 8.28
CA GLN A 224 28.32 -21.55 8.28
C GLN A 224 27.82 -20.14 8.65
N ASP A 225 26.58 -20.01 9.14
CA ASP A 225 25.89 -18.71 9.18
C ASP A 225 25.52 -18.26 10.62
N PHE A 226 25.71 -16.97 10.87
CA PHE A 226 25.27 -16.24 12.06
C PHE A 226 23.76 -16.40 12.35
N LYS A 227 22.97 -16.76 11.34
CA LYS A 227 21.53 -17.02 11.44
C LYS A 227 21.13 -18.06 12.48
N HIS A 228 21.76 -19.23 12.50
CA HIS A 228 21.39 -20.28 13.46
C HIS A 228 21.69 -19.87 14.90
N TYR A 229 22.87 -19.30 15.13
CA TYR A 229 23.24 -18.71 16.42
C TYR A 229 22.20 -17.68 16.90
N ARG A 230 21.75 -16.80 15.99
CA ARG A 230 20.72 -15.80 16.31
C ARG A 230 19.39 -16.42 16.74
N LEU A 231 18.95 -17.52 16.11
CA LEU A 231 17.72 -18.21 16.52
C LEU A 231 17.86 -18.83 17.92
N VAL A 232 18.97 -19.50 18.20
CA VAL A 232 19.23 -20.11 19.52
C VAL A 232 19.30 -19.03 20.61
N CYS A 233 19.99 -17.92 20.35
CA CYS A 233 20.02 -16.78 21.27
C CYS A 233 18.64 -16.17 21.50
N SER A 234 17.85 -16.01 20.44
CA SER A 234 16.51 -15.44 20.55
C SER A 234 15.59 -16.32 21.40
N ALA A 235 15.60 -17.63 21.16
CA ALA A 235 14.85 -18.60 21.97
C ALA A 235 15.30 -18.57 23.43
N GLY A 236 16.62 -18.51 23.68
CA GLY A 236 17.16 -18.41 25.05
C GLY A 236 16.83 -17.09 25.76
N GLN A 237 16.74 -15.97 25.05
CA GLN A 237 16.30 -14.68 25.62
C GLN A 237 14.83 -14.69 26.05
N ASN A 238 14.02 -15.56 25.45
CA ASN A 238 12.59 -15.70 25.74
C ASN A 238 12.28 -16.96 26.57
N ASP A 239 13.29 -17.58 27.20
CA ASP A 239 13.19 -18.78 28.04
C ASP A 239 12.53 -19.99 27.33
N GLN A 240 12.67 -20.09 26.00
CA GLN A 240 12.07 -21.15 25.17
C GLN A 240 12.98 -22.39 25.06
N VAL A 241 13.12 -23.13 26.16
CA VAL A 241 14.07 -24.26 26.28
C VAL A 241 13.79 -25.36 25.24
N GLU A 242 12.52 -25.68 24.99
CA GLU A 242 12.12 -26.71 24.02
C GLU A 242 12.52 -26.32 22.59
N ILE A 243 12.42 -25.03 22.23
CA ILE A 243 12.87 -24.52 20.93
C ILE A 243 14.38 -24.59 20.83
N MET A 244 15.12 -24.21 21.88
CA MET A 244 16.58 -24.34 21.89
C MET A 244 17.05 -25.78 21.72
N GLN A 245 16.33 -26.75 22.31
CA GLN A 245 16.64 -28.17 22.15
C GLN A 245 16.32 -28.70 20.76
N TYR A 246 15.32 -28.12 20.10
CA TYR A 246 14.89 -28.52 18.77
C TYR A 246 15.77 -27.96 17.64
N LEU A 247 16.27 -26.73 17.81
CA LEU A 247 17.13 -26.04 16.83
C LEU A 247 18.51 -26.68 16.69
#